data_AF-V5B832-F1
#
_entry.id   AF-V5B832-F1
#
_cell.length_a   1.000
_cell.length_b   1.000
_cell.length_c   1.000
_cell.angle_alpha   90.00
_cell.angle_beta   90.00
_cell.angle_gamma   90.00
#
_symmetry.space_group_name_H-M   'P 1'
#
loop_
_entity.id
_entity.type
_entity.pdbx_description
1 polymer ?
#
loop_
_entity_poly.entity_id
_entity_poly.type
_entity_poly.pdbx_seq_one_letter_code
_entity_poly.pdbx_strand_id
1 'polypeptide(L)'
;MPRGGRHAGRAHTAPNGIQGQPKNSPDYYYFGNCGVTTVVHRLRAAPPSVRVDVWIGNIRIAGPKSDATLWEAQVLRNADSCHASMGEDRESGAKQCTFLGLLFDHTHRAVSLSERFVRYVCAMPALNSLAIAGMEVMASRFLYAAAILGTRLCDYYFFIKAVRRRLSALHQGIVLETSTANLPPAAVGLGERLRHIIEYNRRRIIKPTEKASAAIITDASLHGWGAVFVPDSGDVKIAGGKWERKPFLIMQAEARAVRLALSAFSDILPSTMDVWVDNTSPQGAANKGSSKSHAMMWELRRIFEFLDSRGVRVTFAYA
;
A
#
# COMPACT_ATOMS: atom_id res chain seq x y z
N MET A 1 49.12 -43.86 -14.14
CA MET A 1 49.50 -43.42 -15.50
C MET A 1 48.25 -43.48 -16.39
N PRO A 2 48.11 -42.55 -17.35
CA PRO A 2 46.92 -41.68 -17.50
C PRO A 2 46.47 -41.57 -18.98
N ARG A 3 45.72 -40.49 -19.30
CA ARG A 3 45.37 -39.89 -20.62
C ARG A 3 43.93 -40.18 -21.05
N GLY A 4 43.14 -39.23 -21.55
CA GLY A 4 43.32 -37.81 -21.90
C GLY A 4 41.95 -37.12 -21.80
N GLY A 5 41.75 -35.81 -21.84
CA GLY A 5 42.40 -34.72 -22.59
C GLY A 5 41.23 -33.82 -23.03
N ARG A 6 40.92 -32.76 -22.27
CA ARG A 6 41.17 -31.33 -22.57
C ARG A 6 40.57 -30.75 -23.87
N HIS A 7 40.04 -29.54 -23.65
CA HIS A 7 39.72 -28.43 -24.58
C HIS A 7 38.42 -28.53 -25.37
N ALA A 8 37.69 -27.45 -25.67
CA ALA A 8 37.62 -26.05 -25.22
C ALA A 8 36.41 -25.46 -25.97
N GLY A 9 35.61 -24.58 -25.39
CA GLY A 9 34.50 -24.03 -26.18
C GLY A 9 33.50 -23.09 -25.51
N ARG A 10 33.95 -21.84 -25.31
CA ARG A 10 33.14 -20.61 -25.33
C ARG A 10 32.19 -20.30 -24.15
N ALA A 11 32.63 -19.26 -23.45
CA ALA A 11 31.82 -18.36 -22.66
C ALA A 11 30.67 -17.76 -23.47
N HIS A 12 29.50 -17.70 -22.84
CA HIS A 12 28.62 -16.54 -22.94
C HIS A 12 28.40 -16.02 -21.52
N THR A 13 29.24 -15.07 -21.13
CA THR A 13 28.91 -14.03 -20.15
C THR A 13 27.60 -13.38 -20.57
N ALA A 14 26.52 -13.69 -19.87
CA ALA A 14 25.32 -12.86 -19.89
C ALA A 14 25.65 -11.57 -19.12
N PRO A 15 25.50 -10.39 -19.74
CA PRO A 15 25.93 -9.14 -19.14
C PRO A 15 24.92 -8.69 -18.08
N ASN A 16 25.47 -8.27 -16.93
CA ASN A 16 24.93 -7.27 -16.03
C ASN A 16 23.46 -7.43 -15.63
N GLY A 17 23.27 -8.05 -14.46
CA GLY A 17 22.07 -7.87 -13.66
C GLY A 17 21.83 -6.38 -13.44
N ILE A 18 20.81 -5.85 -14.09
CA ILE A 18 20.23 -4.56 -13.74
C ILE A 18 19.49 -4.79 -12.43
N GLN A 19 20.21 -4.51 -11.35
CA GLN A 19 19.70 -4.31 -10.01
C GLN A 19 18.72 -3.12 -10.07
N GLY A 20 17.49 -3.39 -10.46
CA GLY A 20 16.40 -2.43 -10.41
C GLY A 20 16.06 -2.16 -8.96
N GLN A 21 16.66 -1.12 -8.39
CA GLN A 21 16.17 -0.52 -7.17
C GLN A 21 14.66 -0.27 -7.31
N PRO A 22 13.81 -0.71 -6.36
CA PRO A 22 12.45 -0.21 -6.31
C PRO A 22 12.56 1.29 -5.97
N LYS A 23 12.26 2.15 -6.96
CA LYS A 23 12.08 3.58 -6.72
C LYS A 23 10.92 3.74 -5.74
N ASN A 24 11.26 4.03 -4.50
CA ASN A 24 10.35 4.41 -3.45
C ASN A 24 9.69 5.75 -3.82
N SER A 25 8.41 5.73 -4.18
CA SER A 25 7.52 6.89 -4.13
C SER A 25 6.16 6.42 -3.61
N PRO A 26 5.45 7.20 -2.79
CA PRO A 26 4.38 6.67 -1.96
C PRO A 26 3.05 6.90 -2.66
N ASP A 27 2.80 6.08 -3.68
CA ASP A 27 1.49 6.00 -4.32
C ASP A 27 0.73 4.82 -3.72
N TYR A 28 -0.21 5.16 -2.83
CA TYR A 28 -1.18 4.24 -2.25
C TYR A 28 -1.87 3.40 -3.33
N TYR A 29 -1.63 2.09 -3.33
CA TYR A 29 -2.36 1.05 -4.08
C TYR A 29 -2.79 1.41 -5.52
N TYR A 30 -1.96 2.14 -6.26
CA TYR A 30 -2.02 2.12 -7.72
C TYR A 30 -1.20 0.92 -8.18
N PHE A 31 -1.90 -0.14 -8.60
CA PHE A 31 -1.27 -1.30 -9.20
C PHE A 31 -0.69 -0.91 -10.56
N GLY A 32 0.61 -0.60 -10.56
CA GLY A 32 1.57 -0.89 -11.63
C GLY A 32 1.23 -0.46 -13.05
N ASN A 33 1.80 0.70 -13.45
CA ASN A 33 2.41 0.98 -14.76
C ASN A 33 1.98 0.08 -15.94
N CYS A 34 0.99 0.53 -16.72
CA CYS A 34 0.95 0.17 -18.13
C CYS A 34 2.12 0.86 -18.85
N GLY A 35 3.24 0.14 -18.96
CA GLY A 35 4.30 0.36 -19.93
C GLY A 35 5.12 1.63 -19.77
N VAL A 36 6.42 1.46 -19.50
CA VAL A 36 7.38 2.45 -19.98
C VAL A 36 7.11 2.62 -21.47
N THR A 37 6.78 3.84 -21.90
CA THR A 37 6.41 4.19 -23.29
C THR A 37 7.52 3.87 -24.31
N THR A 38 8.69 3.44 -23.86
CA THR A 38 9.80 3.00 -24.71
C THR A 38 9.65 1.60 -25.29
N VAL A 39 8.75 0.74 -24.77
CA VAL A 39 8.63 -0.67 -25.23
C VAL A 39 7.32 -0.96 -25.97
N VAL A 40 6.32 -0.07 -25.87
CA VAL A 40 5.04 -0.25 -26.57
C VAL A 40 5.14 0.40 -27.96
N HIS A 41 4.78 -0.36 -29.01
CA HIS A 41 4.67 0.20 -30.36
C HIS A 41 3.81 1.47 -30.32
N ARG A 42 4.28 2.59 -30.88
CA ARG A 42 3.63 3.91 -30.75
C ARG A 42 2.13 3.89 -31.13
N LEU A 43 1.74 3.04 -32.09
CA LEU A 43 0.33 2.84 -32.50
C LEU A 43 -0.55 2.08 -31.50
N ARG A 44 0.04 1.52 -30.44
CA ARG A 44 -0.62 0.73 -29.38
C ARG A 44 -0.44 1.36 -28.00
N ALA A 45 0.02 2.61 -27.93
CA ALA A 45 0.11 3.36 -26.67
C ALA A 45 -1.20 4.09 -26.39
N ALA A 46 -1.67 4.02 -25.14
CA ALA A 46 -2.81 4.80 -24.69
C ALA A 46 -2.48 6.31 -24.70
N PRO A 47 -3.44 7.20 -25.00
CA PRO A 47 -3.21 8.63 -24.87
C PRO A 47 -2.95 9.02 -23.40
N PRO A 48 -2.17 10.08 -23.11
CA PRO A 48 -1.85 10.48 -21.74
C PRO A 48 -3.07 10.79 -20.85
N SER A 49 -4.21 11.13 -21.46
CA SER A 49 -5.48 11.41 -20.80
C SER A 49 -6.20 10.15 -20.32
N VAL A 50 -5.80 8.96 -20.80
CA VAL A 50 -6.41 7.68 -20.46
C VAL A 50 -5.52 6.91 -19.51
N ARG A 51 -6.10 6.53 -18.37
CA ARG A 51 -5.51 5.57 -17.44
C ARG A 51 -5.99 4.17 -17.80
N VAL A 52 -5.04 3.25 -17.84
CA VAL A 52 -5.29 1.83 -18.12
C VAL A 52 -4.78 1.03 -16.93
N ASP A 53 -5.65 0.19 -16.38
CA ASP A 53 -5.32 -0.78 -15.34
C ASP A 53 -5.57 -2.18 -15.88
N VAL A 54 -4.54 -3.02 -15.89
CA VAL A 54 -4.63 -4.38 -16.40
C VAL A 54 -4.37 -5.36 -15.26
N TRP A 55 -5.22 -6.36 -15.15
CA TRP A 55 -5.02 -7.51 -14.29
C TRP A 55 -5.36 -8.79 -15.04
N ILE A 56 -4.98 -9.94 -14.47
CA ILE A 56 -5.29 -11.24 -15.05
C ILE A 56 -6.80 -11.32 -15.32
N GLY A 57 -7.17 -11.46 -16.60
CA GLY A 57 -8.54 -11.55 -17.08
C GLY A 57 -9.39 -10.28 -17.01
N ASN A 58 -8.84 -9.12 -16.62
CA ASN A 58 -9.61 -7.88 -16.46
C ASN A 58 -8.83 -6.66 -16.96
N ILE A 59 -9.49 -5.74 -17.65
CA ILE A 59 -8.92 -4.45 -18.08
C ILE A 59 -9.90 -3.35 -17.67
N ARG A 60 -9.38 -2.28 -17.06
CA ARG A 60 -10.11 -1.04 -16.84
C ARG A 60 -9.48 0.09 -17.62
N ILE A 61 -10.32 0.87 -18.29
CA ILE A 61 -9.94 2.07 -19.03
C ILE A 61 -10.71 3.23 -18.43
N ALA A 62 -10.02 4.27 -17.98
CA ALA A 62 -10.62 5.44 -17.35
C ALA A 62 -10.01 6.73 -17.89
N GLY A 63 -10.85 7.70 -18.26
CA GLY A 63 -10.40 8.97 -18.83
C GLY A 63 -11.59 9.79 -19.35
N PRO A 64 -11.32 10.88 -20.08
CA PRO A 64 -12.36 11.57 -20.84
C PRO A 64 -13.14 10.58 -21.72
N LYS A 65 -14.47 10.72 -21.79
CA LYS A 65 -15.35 9.75 -22.48
C LYS A 65 -14.90 9.51 -23.93
N SER A 66 -14.57 10.57 -24.68
CA SER A 66 -14.09 10.48 -26.05
C SER A 66 -12.84 9.60 -26.17
N ASP A 67 -11.86 9.84 -25.31
CA ASP A 67 -10.54 9.22 -25.37
C ASP A 67 -10.61 7.78 -24.89
N ALA A 68 -11.39 7.52 -23.83
CA ALA A 68 -11.63 6.18 -23.30
C ALA A 68 -12.36 5.29 -24.32
N THR A 69 -13.40 5.80 -25.00
CA THR A 69 -14.12 5.06 -26.05
C THR A 69 -13.24 4.81 -27.27
N LEU A 70 -12.45 5.80 -27.70
CA LEU A 70 -11.49 5.61 -28.79
C LEU A 70 -10.45 4.52 -28.43
N TRP A 71 -9.97 4.54 -27.19
CA TRP A 71 -9.00 3.58 -26.70
C TRP A 71 -9.58 2.18 -26.56
N GLU A 72 -10.80 2.05 -26.06
CA GLU A 72 -11.55 0.78 -26.02
C GLU A 72 -11.63 0.14 -27.41
N ALA A 73 -12.02 0.91 -28.43
CA ALA A 73 -12.07 0.41 -29.80
C ALA A 73 -10.68 -0.06 -30.31
N GLN A 74 -9.60 0.63 -29.92
CA GLN A 74 -8.25 0.19 -30.25
C GLN A 74 -7.85 -1.09 -29.53
N VAL A 75 -8.24 -1.26 -28.26
CA VAL A 75 -7.99 -2.49 -27.49
C VAL A 75 -8.69 -3.68 -28.13
N LEU A 76 -9.95 -3.51 -28.56
CA LEU A 76 -10.69 -4.57 -29.26
C LEU A 76 -10.01 -4.98 -30.57
N ARG A 77 -9.63 -4.01 -31.42
CA ARG A 77 -8.87 -4.32 -32.65
C ARG A 77 -7.54 -5.03 -32.38
N ASN A 78 -6.84 -4.63 -31.33
CA ASN A 78 -5.59 -5.27 -30.93
C ASN A 78 -5.84 -6.71 -30.46
N ALA A 79 -6.89 -6.93 -29.66
CA ALA A 79 -7.27 -8.26 -29.21
C ALA A 79 -7.60 -9.18 -30.39
N ASP A 80 -8.41 -8.70 -31.34
CA ASP A 80 -8.74 -9.44 -32.56
C ASP A 80 -7.49 -9.78 -33.38
N SER A 81 -6.57 -8.82 -33.54
CA SER A 81 -5.29 -9.03 -34.26
C SER A 81 -4.37 -10.06 -33.59
N CYS A 82 -4.56 -10.27 -32.28
CA CYS A 82 -3.83 -11.24 -31.48
C CYS A 82 -4.62 -12.53 -31.24
N HIS A 83 -5.79 -12.69 -31.88
CA HIS A 83 -6.71 -13.81 -31.67
C HIS A 83 -7.11 -14.00 -30.20
N ALA A 84 -7.20 -12.91 -29.44
CA ALA A 84 -7.59 -12.91 -28.04
C ALA A 84 -9.10 -12.68 -27.90
N SER A 85 -9.77 -13.54 -27.14
CA SER A 85 -11.19 -13.41 -26.84
C SER A 85 -11.41 -12.39 -25.71
N MET A 86 -12.30 -11.43 -25.95
CA MET A 86 -12.71 -10.45 -24.95
C MET A 86 -14.08 -10.84 -24.40
N GLY A 87 -14.21 -10.91 -23.07
CA GLY A 87 -15.46 -11.31 -22.40
C GLY A 87 -16.68 -10.47 -22.80
N GLU A 88 -17.87 -11.05 -22.63
CA GLU A 88 -19.16 -10.44 -23.02
C GLU A 88 -19.59 -9.32 -22.06
N ASP A 89 -19.23 -9.42 -20.78
CA ASP A 89 -19.49 -8.42 -19.76
C ASP A 89 -18.59 -7.19 -19.97
N ARG A 90 -19.07 -6.24 -20.78
CA ARG A 90 -18.38 -4.98 -21.08
C ARG A 90 -19.24 -3.79 -20.66
N GLU A 91 -18.67 -2.95 -19.79
CA GLU A 91 -19.31 -1.72 -19.31
C GLU A 91 -18.66 -0.50 -19.99
N SER A 92 -19.09 -0.16 -21.20
CA SER A 92 -18.54 0.98 -21.96
C SER A 92 -19.15 2.31 -21.52
N GLY A 93 -18.32 3.31 -21.25
CA GLY A 93 -18.77 4.69 -20.95
C GLY A 93 -19.52 4.86 -19.62
N ALA A 94 -19.41 3.90 -18.71
CA ALA A 94 -20.10 3.92 -17.42
C ALA A 94 -19.48 4.95 -16.45
N LYS A 95 -20.34 5.62 -15.67
CA LYS A 95 -19.90 6.54 -14.58
C LYS A 95 -19.51 5.80 -13.31
N GLN A 96 -19.97 4.56 -13.17
CA GLN A 96 -19.59 3.64 -12.11
C GLN A 96 -19.17 2.34 -12.77
N CYS A 97 -18.10 1.72 -12.28
CA CYS A 97 -17.66 0.41 -12.77
C CYS A 97 -17.09 -0.42 -11.64
N THR A 98 -17.21 -1.74 -11.76
CA THR A 98 -16.55 -2.66 -10.84
C THR A 98 -15.25 -3.16 -11.45
N PHE A 99 -14.16 -3.12 -10.68
CA PHE A 99 -12.88 -3.68 -11.09
C PHE A 99 -12.21 -4.34 -9.89
N LEU A 100 -11.80 -5.61 -10.02
CA LEU A 100 -11.16 -6.41 -8.96
C LEU A 100 -11.92 -6.45 -7.62
N GLY A 101 -13.24 -6.29 -7.63
CA GLY A 101 -14.05 -6.26 -6.41
C GLY A 101 -14.12 -4.89 -5.73
N LEU A 102 -13.62 -3.83 -6.36
CA LEU A 102 -13.91 -2.44 -6.00
C LEU A 102 -15.01 -1.87 -6.89
N LEU A 103 -15.80 -0.96 -6.34
CA LEU A 103 -16.69 -0.07 -7.07
C LEU A 103 -16.03 1.31 -7.19
N PHE A 104 -15.77 1.74 -8.43
CA PHE A 104 -15.33 3.08 -8.75
C PHE A 104 -16.54 3.95 -9.07
N ASP A 105 -16.64 5.12 -8.44
CA ASP A 105 -17.66 6.12 -8.71
C ASP A 105 -16.98 7.37 -9.26
N HIS A 106 -16.96 7.49 -10.59
CA HIS A 106 -16.33 8.60 -11.29
C HIS A 106 -17.12 9.91 -11.16
N THR A 107 -18.40 9.84 -10.81
CA THR A 107 -19.23 11.05 -10.58
C THR A 107 -18.79 11.74 -9.30
N HIS A 108 -18.66 10.97 -8.22
CA HIS A 108 -18.32 11.50 -6.90
C HIS A 108 -16.81 11.43 -6.60
N ARG A 109 -16.01 10.92 -7.55
CA ARG A 109 -14.58 10.62 -7.37
C ARG A 109 -14.34 9.78 -6.12
N ALA A 110 -15.12 8.72 -5.97
CA ALA A 110 -15.12 7.88 -4.79
C ALA A 110 -14.82 6.42 -5.14
N VAL A 111 -14.31 5.69 -4.15
CA VAL A 111 -14.14 4.25 -4.21
C VAL A 111 -14.81 3.57 -3.02
N SER A 112 -15.30 2.37 -3.25
CA SER A 112 -15.85 1.48 -2.22
C SER A 112 -15.64 0.03 -2.64
N LEU A 113 -15.99 -0.92 -1.79
CA LEU A 113 -16.02 -2.33 -2.14
C LEU A 113 -17.26 -2.62 -2.99
N SER A 114 -17.16 -3.57 -3.91
CA SER A 114 -18.32 -4.02 -4.68
C SER A 114 -19.32 -4.76 -3.78
N GLU A 115 -20.59 -4.72 -4.14
CA GLU A 115 -21.64 -5.44 -3.39
C GLU A 115 -21.34 -6.94 -3.27
N ARG A 116 -20.77 -7.54 -4.33
CA ARG A 116 -20.34 -8.94 -4.33
C ARG A 116 -19.24 -9.19 -3.29
N PHE A 117 -18.26 -8.30 -3.18
CA PHE A 117 -17.19 -8.43 -2.19
C PHE A 117 -17.75 -8.32 -0.76
N VAL A 118 -18.61 -7.32 -0.51
CA VAL A 118 -19.24 -7.14 0.80
C VAL A 118 -20.07 -8.35 1.19
N ARG A 119 -20.95 -8.84 0.29
CA ARG A 119 -21.74 -10.06 0.52
C ARG A 119 -20.88 -11.26 0.87
N TYR A 120 -19.74 -11.43 0.19
CA TYR A 120 -18.81 -12.50 0.50
C TYR A 120 -18.29 -12.39 1.94
N VAL A 121 -17.86 -11.20 2.37
CA VAL A 121 -17.37 -10.98 3.74
C VAL A 121 -18.49 -11.19 4.77
N CYS A 122 -19.69 -10.68 4.51
CA CYS A 122 -20.86 -10.85 5.38
C CYS A 122 -21.23 -12.33 5.57
N ALA A 123 -21.08 -13.16 4.53
CA ALA A 123 -21.43 -14.57 4.57
C ALA A 123 -20.41 -15.44 5.33
N MET A 124 -19.22 -14.93 5.65
CA MET A 124 -18.22 -15.71 6.38
C MET A 124 -18.62 -15.93 7.85
N PRO A 125 -18.27 -17.07 8.48
CA PRO A 125 -18.51 -17.29 9.91
C PRO A 125 -17.82 -16.25 10.80
N ALA A 126 -18.25 -16.17 12.06
CA ALA A 126 -17.58 -15.33 13.06
C ALA A 126 -16.12 -15.76 13.29
N LEU A 127 -15.23 -14.81 13.57
CA LEU A 127 -13.78 -15.05 13.70
C LEU A 127 -13.43 -16.08 14.78
N ASN A 128 -14.23 -16.18 15.84
CA ASN A 128 -14.02 -17.12 16.94
C ASN A 128 -14.33 -18.58 16.58
N SER A 129 -15.05 -18.85 15.48
CA SER A 129 -15.40 -20.20 15.03
C SER A 129 -14.62 -20.67 13.80
N LEU A 130 -13.75 -19.82 13.24
CA LEU A 130 -12.98 -20.17 12.04
C LEU A 130 -11.87 -21.20 12.33
N ALA A 131 -11.67 -22.10 11.38
CA ALA A 131 -10.42 -22.84 11.23
C ALA A 131 -9.31 -21.92 10.69
N ILE A 132 -8.05 -22.36 10.76
CA ILE A 132 -6.89 -21.57 10.32
C ILE A 132 -7.02 -21.16 8.85
N ALA A 133 -7.43 -22.07 7.96
CA ALA A 133 -7.66 -21.72 6.55
C ALA A 133 -8.69 -20.59 6.41
N GLY A 134 -9.83 -20.70 7.07
CA GLY A 134 -10.89 -19.68 7.05
C GLY A 134 -10.41 -18.32 7.60
N MET A 135 -9.62 -18.34 8.68
CA MET A 135 -8.99 -17.15 9.26
C MET A 135 -8.03 -16.49 8.26
N GLU A 136 -7.21 -17.27 7.56
CA GLU A 136 -6.28 -16.75 6.54
C GLU A 136 -7.02 -16.02 5.43
N VAL A 137 -8.07 -16.63 4.89
CA VAL A 137 -8.83 -16.00 3.80
C VAL A 137 -9.54 -14.75 4.28
N MET A 138 -10.09 -14.76 5.50
CA MET A 138 -10.74 -13.59 6.08
C MET A 138 -9.74 -12.44 6.32
N ALA A 139 -8.59 -12.74 6.93
CA ALA A 139 -7.57 -11.74 7.19
C ALA A 139 -7.04 -11.11 5.89
N SER A 140 -6.86 -11.91 4.83
CA SER A 140 -6.44 -11.41 3.52
C SER A 140 -7.45 -10.44 2.93
N ARG A 141 -8.76 -10.75 3.04
CA ARG A 141 -9.83 -9.84 2.61
C ARG A 141 -9.90 -8.57 3.42
N PHE A 142 -9.66 -8.66 4.73
CA PHE A 142 -9.63 -7.49 5.61
C PHE A 142 -8.49 -6.55 5.26
N LEU A 143 -7.30 -7.07 4.99
CA LEU A 143 -6.15 -6.27 4.57
C LEU A 143 -6.43 -5.55 3.24
N TYR A 144 -6.99 -6.28 2.27
CA TYR A 144 -7.40 -5.72 0.99
C TYR A 144 -8.46 -4.63 1.16
N ALA A 145 -9.53 -4.91 1.89
CA ALA A 145 -10.63 -3.99 2.09
C ALA A 145 -10.23 -2.74 2.88
N ALA A 146 -9.38 -2.89 3.90
CA ALA A 146 -8.84 -1.77 4.66
C ALA A 146 -8.08 -0.79 3.77
N ALA A 147 -7.29 -1.29 2.82
CA ALA A 147 -6.57 -0.44 1.85
C ALA A 147 -7.55 0.41 1.01
N ILE A 148 -8.63 -0.20 0.53
CA ILE A 148 -9.63 0.48 -0.29
C ILE A 148 -10.37 1.55 0.52
N LEU A 149 -10.86 1.17 1.69
CA LEU A 149 -11.64 2.05 2.57
C LEU A 149 -10.78 3.11 3.26
N GLY A 150 -9.45 2.99 3.20
CA GLY A 150 -8.53 3.88 3.91
C GLY A 150 -8.51 3.63 5.41
N THR A 151 -8.90 2.42 5.84
CA THR A 151 -8.85 2.00 7.24
C THR A 151 -7.41 1.74 7.65
N ARG A 152 -6.97 2.35 8.74
CA ARG A 152 -5.61 2.20 9.23
C ARG A 152 -5.41 0.87 9.93
N LEU A 153 -4.47 0.08 9.44
CA LEU A 153 -4.18 -1.25 9.99
C LEU A 153 -3.44 -1.20 11.34
N CYS A 154 -2.86 -0.06 11.73
CA CYS A 154 -2.16 0.08 13.01
C CYS A 154 -3.12 -0.06 14.20
N ASP A 155 -4.35 0.43 14.05
CA ASP A 155 -5.43 0.30 15.02
C ASP A 155 -5.82 -1.17 15.26
N TYR A 156 -5.48 -2.05 14.31
CA TYR A 156 -5.76 -3.49 14.34
C TYR A 156 -4.49 -4.34 14.52
N TYR A 157 -3.38 -3.74 14.99
CA TYR A 157 -2.11 -4.45 15.15
C TYR A 157 -2.22 -5.76 15.94
N PHE A 158 -2.95 -5.76 17.05
CA PHE A 158 -3.09 -6.95 17.89
C PHE A 158 -3.81 -8.09 17.16
N PHE A 159 -4.83 -7.77 16.35
CA PHE A 159 -5.49 -8.73 15.48
C PHE A 159 -4.52 -9.29 14.43
N ILE A 160 -3.85 -8.42 13.67
CA ILE A 160 -2.88 -8.83 12.63
C ILE A 160 -1.74 -9.66 13.22
N LYS A 161 -1.26 -9.29 14.41
CA LYS A 161 -0.22 -10.02 15.14
C LYS A 161 -0.70 -11.41 15.56
N ALA A 162 -1.93 -11.54 16.02
CA ALA A 162 -2.51 -12.83 16.42
C ALA A 162 -2.68 -13.75 15.22
N VAL A 163 -3.24 -13.26 14.10
CA VAL A 163 -3.35 -14.00 12.84
C VAL A 163 -1.98 -14.48 12.38
N ARG A 164 -0.98 -13.59 12.31
CA ARG A 164 0.38 -13.93 11.88
C ARG A 164 1.01 -15.05 12.73
N ARG A 165 0.79 -15.03 14.05
CA ARG A 165 1.29 -16.09 14.94
C ARG A 165 0.69 -17.45 14.61
N ARG A 166 -0.62 -17.49 14.30
CA ARG A 166 -1.30 -18.73 13.90
C ARG A 166 -0.82 -19.24 12.55
N LEU A 167 -0.66 -18.37 11.56
CA LEU A 167 -0.10 -18.74 10.25
C LEU A 167 1.36 -19.22 10.36
N SER A 168 2.15 -18.62 11.25
CA SER A 168 3.50 -19.09 11.52
C SER A 168 3.51 -20.50 12.14
N ALA A 169 2.57 -20.79 13.04
CA ALA A 169 2.44 -22.13 13.62
C ALA A 169 2.03 -23.16 12.55
N LEU A 170 1.14 -22.78 11.61
CA LEU A 170 0.79 -23.62 10.45
C LEU A 170 2.03 -23.92 9.61
N HIS A 171 2.80 -22.90 9.24
CA HIS A 171 4.01 -23.06 8.44
C HIS A 171 5.07 -23.94 9.11
N GLN A 172 5.12 -23.94 10.45
CA GLN A 172 6.01 -24.79 11.24
C GLN A 172 5.46 -26.22 11.46
N GLY A 173 4.29 -26.55 10.93
CA GLY A 173 3.65 -27.85 11.13
C GLY A 173 3.10 -28.09 12.54
N ILE A 174 2.98 -27.04 13.36
CA ILE A 174 2.47 -27.14 14.75
C ILE A 174 0.94 -27.29 14.76
N VAL A 175 0.27 -26.73 13.76
CA VAL A 175 -1.19 -26.76 13.60
C VAL A 175 -1.52 -27.03 12.14
N LEU A 176 -2.73 -27.55 11.88
CA LEU A 176 -3.22 -27.85 10.53
C LEU A 176 -4.20 -26.76 10.05
N GLU A 177 -4.44 -26.70 8.75
CA GLU A 177 -5.41 -25.77 8.15
C GLU A 177 -6.82 -25.90 8.73
N THR A 178 -7.21 -27.13 9.09
CA THR A 178 -8.49 -27.50 9.71
C THR A 178 -8.53 -27.25 11.22
N SER A 179 -7.39 -26.96 11.85
CA SER A 179 -7.34 -26.65 13.28
C SER A 179 -8.08 -25.34 13.56
N THR A 180 -8.70 -25.22 14.73
CA THR A 180 -9.35 -23.97 15.14
C THR A 180 -8.34 -22.82 15.21
N ALA A 181 -8.74 -21.65 14.74
CA ALA A 181 -7.89 -20.46 14.75
C ALA A 181 -7.49 -20.03 16.16
N ASN A 182 -8.37 -20.21 17.16
CA ASN A 182 -8.11 -19.95 18.58
C ASN A 182 -7.43 -18.59 18.82
N LEU A 183 -7.98 -17.53 18.21
CA LEU A 183 -7.50 -16.17 18.41
C LEU A 183 -7.89 -15.65 19.80
N PRO A 184 -7.04 -14.85 20.46
CA PRO A 184 -7.40 -14.21 21.73
C PRO A 184 -8.69 -13.37 21.61
N PRO A 185 -9.58 -13.35 22.62
CA PRO A 185 -10.85 -12.61 22.53
C PRO A 185 -10.69 -11.12 22.16
N ALA A 186 -9.65 -10.45 22.67
CA ALA A 186 -9.36 -9.06 22.32
C ALA A 186 -8.98 -8.90 20.82
N ALA A 187 -8.28 -9.87 20.24
CA ALA A 187 -7.97 -9.87 18.81
C ALA A 187 -9.22 -10.14 17.97
N VAL A 188 -10.08 -11.05 18.40
CA VAL A 188 -11.39 -11.31 17.77
C VAL A 188 -12.23 -10.04 17.75
N GLY A 189 -12.37 -9.34 18.89
CA GLY A 189 -13.15 -8.10 18.96
C GLY A 189 -12.63 -6.99 18.04
N LEU A 190 -11.31 -6.88 17.87
CA LEU A 190 -10.71 -5.97 16.87
C LEU A 190 -11.02 -6.41 15.43
N GLY A 191 -10.93 -7.70 15.14
CA GLY A 191 -11.25 -8.23 13.82
C GLY A 191 -12.72 -8.05 13.45
N GLU A 192 -13.65 -8.28 14.37
CA GLU A 192 -15.09 -8.06 14.14
C GLU A 192 -15.42 -6.57 13.98
N ARG A 193 -14.72 -5.69 14.71
CA ARG A 193 -14.83 -4.24 14.45
C ARG A 193 -14.39 -3.88 13.03
N LEU A 194 -13.31 -4.49 12.53
CA LEU A 194 -12.87 -4.28 11.14
C LEU A 194 -13.88 -4.83 10.15
N ARG A 195 -14.45 -6.01 10.43
CA ARG A 195 -15.55 -6.60 9.65
C ARG A 195 -16.71 -5.62 9.51
N HIS A 196 -17.19 -5.02 10.60
CA HIS A 196 -18.29 -4.06 10.56
C HIS A 196 -17.99 -2.81 9.72
N ILE A 197 -16.75 -2.32 9.73
CA ILE A 197 -16.35 -1.20 8.84
C ILE A 197 -16.44 -1.61 7.37
N ILE A 198 -16.02 -2.84 7.07
CA ILE A 198 -16.09 -3.42 5.72
C ILE A 198 -17.55 -3.62 5.28
N GLU A 199 -18.40 -4.11 6.18
CA GLU A 199 -19.83 -4.30 5.95
C GLU A 199 -20.56 -2.97 5.72
N TYR A 200 -20.24 -1.95 6.51
CA TYR A 200 -20.77 -0.60 6.34
C TYR A 200 -20.34 0.04 5.00
N ASN A 201 -19.15 -0.32 4.50
CA ASN A 201 -18.64 0.00 3.16
C ASN A 201 -18.78 1.50 2.78
N ARG A 202 -18.43 2.40 3.71
CA ARG A 202 -18.52 3.84 3.45
C ARG A 202 -17.64 4.21 2.26
N ARG A 203 -18.24 4.84 1.25
CA ARG A 203 -17.52 5.40 0.11
C ARG A 203 -16.41 6.34 0.58
N ARG A 204 -15.19 6.07 0.13
CA ARG A 204 -14.02 6.90 0.36
C ARG A 204 -13.86 7.86 -0.81
N ILE A 205 -13.91 9.17 -0.54
CA ILE A 205 -13.63 10.19 -1.54
C ILE A 205 -12.13 10.21 -1.83
N ILE A 206 -11.77 10.04 -3.09
CA ILE A 206 -10.39 10.16 -3.57
C ILE A 206 -10.15 11.62 -3.89
N LYS A 207 -9.38 12.29 -3.02
CA LYS A 207 -8.87 13.62 -3.31
C LYS A 207 -7.71 13.51 -4.29
N PRO A 208 -7.57 14.45 -5.25
CA PRO A 208 -6.33 14.58 -6.02
C PRO A 208 -5.13 14.63 -5.08
N THR A 209 -4.01 14.04 -5.50
CA THR A 209 -2.73 14.25 -4.84
C THR A 209 -2.35 15.72 -5.08
N GLU A 210 -2.62 16.56 -4.09
CA GLU A 210 -2.04 17.89 -4.03
C GLU A 210 -0.54 17.72 -3.87
N LYS A 211 0.24 18.49 -4.64
CA LYS A 211 1.69 18.53 -4.49
C LYS A 211 2.00 18.92 -3.04
N ALA A 212 2.93 18.21 -2.40
CA ALA A 212 3.37 18.56 -1.06
C ALA A 212 3.87 20.01 -1.05
N SER A 213 3.42 20.78 -0.05
CA SER A 213 3.73 22.20 0.10
C SER A 213 4.88 22.49 1.08
N ALA A 214 5.46 21.40 1.62
CA ALA A 214 6.65 21.43 2.45
C ALA A 214 7.26 20.04 2.53
N ALA A 215 8.51 19.98 3.02
CA ALA A 215 9.17 18.74 3.41
C ALA A 215 9.68 18.84 4.85
N ILE A 216 9.49 17.79 5.64
CA ILE A 216 10.23 17.53 6.86
C ILE A 216 11.24 16.43 6.56
N ILE A 217 12.50 16.67 6.86
CA ILE A 217 13.57 15.67 6.78
C ILE A 217 14.02 15.41 8.20
N THR A 218 14.00 14.15 8.63
CA THR A 218 14.44 13.77 9.98
C THR A 218 15.60 12.80 9.91
N ASP A 219 16.51 12.96 10.87
CA ASP A 219 17.61 12.04 11.11
C ASP A 219 17.66 11.68 12.60
N ALA A 220 18.05 10.43 12.89
CA ALA A 220 18.10 9.91 14.23
C ALA A 220 19.39 9.13 14.47
N SER A 221 20.03 9.41 15.61
CA SER A 221 21.15 8.62 16.11
C SER A 221 20.80 7.97 17.45
N LEU A 222 21.71 7.18 18.01
CA LEU A 222 21.56 6.68 19.39
C LEU A 222 21.71 7.78 20.45
N HIS A 223 22.18 8.97 20.09
CA HIS A 223 22.46 10.07 21.02
C HIS A 223 21.38 11.15 21.02
N GLY A 224 20.72 11.37 19.87
CA GLY A 224 19.67 12.36 19.72
C GLY A 224 19.04 12.30 18.34
N TRP A 225 18.22 13.31 18.06
CA TRP A 225 17.53 13.49 16.78
C TRP A 225 17.74 14.89 16.24
N GLY A 226 17.60 15.01 14.93
CA GLY A 226 17.52 16.27 14.21
C GLY A 226 16.38 16.23 13.20
N ALA A 227 15.86 17.40 12.89
CA ALA A 227 14.85 17.59 11.86
C ALA A 227 15.03 18.94 11.18
N VAL A 228 14.85 18.94 9.87
CA VAL A 228 14.84 20.11 9.00
C VAL A 228 13.46 20.22 8.38
N PHE A 229 12.83 21.38 8.50
CA PHE A 229 11.57 21.71 7.85
C PHE A 229 11.83 22.73 6.75
N VAL A 230 11.42 22.38 5.53
CA VAL A 230 11.55 23.19 4.32
C VAL A 230 10.14 23.52 3.82
N PRO A 231 9.58 24.68 4.17
CA PRO A 231 8.31 25.15 3.62
C PRO A 231 8.49 25.67 2.18
N ASP A 232 7.40 25.73 1.42
CA ASP A 232 7.39 26.35 0.07
C ASP A 232 7.85 27.81 0.07
N SER A 233 7.77 28.51 1.21
CA SER A 233 8.28 29.89 1.34
C SER A 233 9.81 29.98 1.31
N GLY A 234 10.53 28.87 1.48
CA GLY A 234 11.99 28.80 1.47
C GLY A 234 12.68 29.01 2.82
N ASP A 235 11.95 29.43 3.86
CA ASP A 235 12.50 29.66 5.20
C ASP A 235 12.72 28.34 5.95
N VAL A 236 13.93 27.80 5.84
CA VAL A 236 14.31 26.54 6.49
C VAL A 236 14.34 26.67 8.01
N LYS A 237 13.70 25.73 8.70
CA LYS A 237 13.68 25.64 10.17
C LYS A 237 14.29 24.35 10.64
N ILE A 238 14.96 24.38 11.78
CA ILE A 238 15.66 23.22 12.34
C ILE A 238 15.18 22.99 13.77
N ALA A 239 14.98 21.72 14.11
CA ALA A 239 14.70 21.27 15.47
C ALA A 239 15.55 20.04 15.76
N GLY A 240 15.91 19.84 17.03
CA GLY A 240 16.68 18.67 17.42
C GLY A 240 17.02 18.68 18.89
N GLY A 241 17.49 17.54 19.39
CA GLY A 241 17.86 17.43 20.79
C GLY A 241 18.29 16.03 21.20
N LYS A 242 18.73 15.91 22.45
CA LYS A 242 19.02 14.62 23.08
C LYS A 242 17.71 13.86 23.35
N TRP A 243 17.80 12.54 23.38
CA TRP A 243 16.67 11.71 23.76
C TRP A 243 16.32 11.88 25.24
N GLU A 244 15.09 12.29 25.55
CA GLU A 244 14.56 12.22 26.93
C GLU A 244 14.52 10.77 27.42
N ARG A 245 14.06 9.87 26.54
CA ARG A 245 14.16 8.43 26.73
C ARG A 245 14.86 7.82 25.53
N LYS A 246 16.00 7.15 25.75
CA LYS A 246 16.76 6.54 24.66
C LYS A 246 15.93 5.48 23.92
N PRO A 247 15.90 5.51 22.58
CA PRO A 247 15.30 4.43 21.79
C PRO A 247 16.17 3.17 21.89
N PHE A 248 15.54 1.99 21.85
CA PHE A 248 16.26 0.72 21.94
C PHE A 248 16.81 0.24 20.60
N LEU A 249 16.22 0.71 19.49
CA LEU A 249 16.54 0.32 18.13
C LEU A 249 16.56 1.56 17.24
N ILE A 250 17.46 1.59 16.26
CA ILE A 250 17.59 2.71 15.32
C ILE A 250 16.27 2.98 14.59
N MET A 251 15.56 1.94 14.16
CA MET A 251 14.26 2.09 13.51
C MET A 251 13.24 2.83 14.41
N GLN A 252 13.24 2.57 15.73
CA GLN A 252 12.37 3.31 16.66
C GLN A 252 12.85 4.76 16.81
N ALA A 253 14.15 4.98 16.85
CA ALA A 253 14.74 6.32 16.92
C ALA A 253 14.26 7.19 15.76
N GLU A 254 14.27 6.64 14.54
CA GLU A 254 13.81 7.31 13.32
C GLU A 254 12.33 7.70 13.38
N ALA A 255 11.45 6.75 13.71
CA ALA A 255 10.02 7.07 13.87
C ALA A 255 9.78 8.07 15.01
N ARG A 256 10.56 7.98 16.10
CA ARG A 256 10.49 8.94 17.20
C ARG A 256 10.96 10.33 16.76
N ALA A 257 12.01 10.43 15.94
CA ALA A 257 12.49 11.70 15.39
C ALA A 257 11.39 12.38 14.57
N VAL A 258 10.68 11.64 13.72
CA VAL A 258 9.50 12.15 13.01
C VAL A 258 8.46 12.69 13.98
N ARG A 259 8.08 11.93 15.00
CA ARG A 259 7.07 12.37 15.98
C ARG A 259 7.50 13.66 16.69
N LEU A 260 8.76 13.76 17.09
CA LEU A 260 9.28 14.94 17.77
C LEU A 260 9.38 16.14 16.82
N ALA A 261 9.77 15.93 15.56
CA ALA A 261 9.78 16.97 14.53
C ALA A 261 8.38 17.53 14.27
N LEU A 262 7.38 16.65 14.10
CA LEU A 262 5.97 17.04 13.95
C LEU A 262 5.49 17.88 15.13
N SER A 263 5.89 17.52 16.35
CA SER A 263 5.54 18.27 17.55
C SER A 263 6.24 19.63 17.60
N ALA A 264 7.54 19.67 17.27
CA ALA A 264 8.35 20.89 17.28
C ALA A 264 7.88 21.93 16.25
N PHE A 265 7.40 21.48 15.09
CA PHE A 265 6.90 22.35 14.02
C PHE A 265 5.38 22.50 14.02
N SER A 266 4.69 22.09 15.09
CA SER A 266 3.22 21.92 15.08
C SER A 266 2.41 23.16 14.69
N ASP A 267 2.93 24.35 14.95
CA ASP A 267 2.24 25.62 14.67
C ASP A 267 2.40 26.11 13.23
N ILE A 268 3.28 25.48 12.46
CA ILE A 268 3.66 25.91 11.11
C ILE A 268 3.48 24.81 10.06
N LEU A 269 2.90 23.67 10.45
CA LEU A 269 2.66 22.56 9.53
C LEU A 269 1.59 22.96 8.50
N PRO A 270 1.83 22.73 7.21
CA PRO A 270 0.82 22.91 6.18
C PRO A 270 -0.18 21.74 6.19
N SER A 271 -1.23 21.85 5.37
CA SER A 271 -2.21 20.77 5.17
C SER A 271 -1.63 19.55 4.44
N THR A 272 -0.57 19.72 3.65
CA THR A 272 0.10 18.64 2.89
C THR A 272 1.62 18.80 2.92
N MET A 273 2.35 17.73 3.27
CA MET A 273 3.81 17.74 3.26
C MET A 273 4.43 16.36 3.04
N ASP A 274 5.71 16.33 2.68
CA ASP A 274 6.49 15.10 2.62
C ASP A 274 7.32 14.92 3.90
N VAL A 275 7.48 13.69 4.34
CA VAL A 275 8.33 13.31 5.48
C VAL A 275 9.42 12.37 4.97
N TRP A 276 10.65 12.85 4.97
CA TRP A 276 11.84 12.14 4.54
C TRP A 276 12.59 11.58 5.74
N VAL A 277 12.86 10.28 5.71
CA VAL A 277 13.50 9.56 6.80
C VAL A 277 14.60 8.67 6.21
N ASP A 278 15.81 8.71 6.77
CA ASP A 278 16.94 7.84 6.36
C ASP A 278 16.80 6.41 6.93
N ASN A 279 15.57 5.89 6.88
CA ASN A 279 15.30 4.50 7.17
C ASN A 279 14.05 4.03 6.42
N THR A 280 14.22 2.98 5.63
CA THR A 280 13.12 2.38 4.86
C THR A 280 12.07 1.71 5.74
N SER A 281 12.37 1.46 7.01
CA SER A 281 11.47 0.76 7.92
C SER A 281 10.33 1.63 8.44
N PRO A 282 10.54 2.84 8.97
CA PRO A 282 9.49 3.82 9.20
C PRO A 282 8.63 4.07 7.96
N GLN A 283 9.26 4.29 6.79
CA GLN A 283 8.55 4.51 5.53
C GLN A 283 7.64 3.33 5.18
N GLY A 284 8.22 2.12 5.12
CA GLY A 284 7.48 0.91 4.78
C GLY A 284 6.38 0.60 5.79
N ALA A 285 6.58 0.92 7.06
CA ALA A 285 5.58 0.71 8.10
C ALA A 285 4.47 1.77 8.08
N ALA A 286 4.78 3.02 7.77
CA ALA A 286 3.79 4.08 7.57
C ALA A 286 2.92 3.78 6.33
N ASN A 287 3.55 3.39 5.22
CA ASN A 287 2.86 3.05 3.96
C ASN A 287 1.94 1.83 4.11
N LYS A 288 2.39 0.80 4.85
CA LYS A 288 1.55 -0.38 5.18
C LYS A 288 0.56 -0.11 6.31
N GLY A 289 0.68 1.02 7.00
CA GLY A 289 0.01 1.30 8.26
C GLY A 289 0.33 0.29 9.36
N SER A 290 1.43 -0.48 9.28
CA SER A 290 1.79 -1.45 10.31
C SER A 290 3.27 -1.84 10.35
N SER A 291 3.76 -2.27 11.52
CA SER A 291 5.13 -2.77 11.75
C SER A 291 5.13 -4.08 12.53
N LYS A 292 6.20 -4.88 12.40
CA LYS A 292 6.43 -6.08 13.23
C LYS A 292 6.75 -5.72 14.69
N SER A 293 7.41 -4.59 14.92
CA SER A 293 7.88 -4.14 16.23
C SER A 293 6.79 -3.37 16.99
N HIS A 294 6.58 -3.73 18.27
CA HIS A 294 5.64 -3.02 19.15
C HIS A 294 6.09 -1.57 19.40
N ALA A 295 7.39 -1.38 19.64
CA ALA A 295 7.98 -0.07 19.87
C ALA A 295 7.79 0.87 18.67
N MET A 296 7.96 0.34 17.45
CA MET A 296 7.68 1.08 16.21
C MET A 296 6.20 1.40 16.06
N MET A 297 5.32 0.43 16.33
CA MET A 297 3.88 0.64 16.20
C MET A 297 3.37 1.74 17.14
N TRP A 298 3.91 1.80 18.34
CA TRP A 298 3.57 2.85 19.30
C TRP A 298 3.93 4.24 18.76
N GLU A 299 5.12 4.42 18.18
CA GLU A 299 5.51 5.70 17.56
C GLU A 299 4.60 6.03 16.36
N LEU A 300 4.38 5.08 15.44
CA LEU A 300 3.51 5.28 14.27
C LEU A 300 2.08 5.68 14.65
N ARG A 301 1.50 5.03 15.66
CA ARG A 301 0.17 5.37 16.15
C ARG A 301 0.12 6.81 16.65
N ARG A 302 1.13 7.24 17.42
CA ARG A 302 1.20 8.64 17.90
C ARG A 302 1.40 9.65 16.78
N ILE A 303 2.18 9.30 15.76
CA ILE A 303 2.35 10.13 14.56
C ILE A 303 1.00 10.32 13.87
N PHE A 304 0.27 9.24 13.60
CA PHE A 304 -1.04 9.32 12.93
C PHE A 304 -2.10 10.03 13.78
N GLU A 305 -2.14 9.80 15.10
CA GLU A 305 -3.03 10.54 16.01
C GLU A 305 -2.77 12.05 15.97
N PHE A 306 -1.49 12.45 15.93
CA PHE A 306 -1.11 13.86 15.81
C PHE A 306 -1.55 14.45 14.47
N LEU A 307 -1.24 13.78 13.36
CA LEU A 307 -1.57 14.24 12.01
C LEU A 307 -3.08 14.42 11.81
N ASP A 308 -3.87 13.44 12.28
CA ASP A 308 -5.34 13.51 12.24
C ASP A 308 -5.86 14.73 13.01
N SER A 309 -5.33 14.97 14.22
CA SER A 309 -5.78 16.08 15.07
C SER A 309 -5.56 17.45 14.43
N ARG A 310 -4.61 17.55 13.50
CA ARG A 310 -4.27 18.77 12.76
C ARG A 310 -4.78 18.77 11.31
N GLY A 311 -5.44 17.70 10.86
CA GLY A 311 -5.89 17.55 9.48
C GLY A 311 -4.75 17.53 8.45
N VAL A 312 -3.52 17.17 8.87
CA VAL A 312 -2.32 17.20 8.05
C VAL A 312 -2.18 15.89 7.29
N ARG A 313 -1.97 15.98 5.98
CA ARG A 313 -1.67 14.84 5.10
C ARG A 313 -0.17 14.76 4.88
N VAL A 314 0.39 13.58 5.06
CA VAL A 314 1.82 13.32 4.88
C VAL A 314 2.09 12.20 3.91
N THR A 315 3.15 12.36 3.15
CA THR A 315 3.74 11.31 2.32
C THR A 315 5.10 10.89 2.89
N PHE A 316 5.32 9.61 3.17
CA PHE A 316 6.61 9.15 3.69
C PHE A 316 7.56 8.73 2.57
N ALA A 317 8.72 9.37 2.50
CA ALA A 317 9.78 9.13 1.54
C ALA A 317 11.09 8.69 2.23
N TYR A 318 11.95 8.00 1.50
CA TYR A 318 13.31 7.66 1.95
C TYR A 318 14.26 8.76 1.49
N ALA A 319 15.02 9.33 2.44
CA ALA A 319 16.00 10.39 2.19
C ALA A 319 17.24 9.89 1.43
#